data_AF-A0A3D8TRM2-F1
#
_entry.id   AF-A0A3D8TRM2-F1
#
_cell.length_a   1.000
_cell.length_b   1.000
_cell.length_c   1.000
_cell.angle_alpha   90.00
_cell.angle_beta   90.00
_cell.angle_gamma   90.00
#
_symmetry.space_group_name_H-M   'P 1'
#
loop_
_entity.id
_entity.type
_entity.pdbx_description
1 polymer ?
#
loop_
_entity_poly.entity_id
_entity_poly.type
_entity_poly.pdbx_seq_one_letter_code
_entity_poly.pdbx_strand_id
1 'polypeptide(L)' 'MENESKKISIKLIINIVLIVLIILFMVFNRQHVTVHFLFGQMSVPLFMVIAISAVLGWLAGFIIPKIRSKSKKRNG' A
#
# COMPACT_ATOMS: atom_id res chain seq x y z
N MET A 1 -6.51 43.75 -12.18
CA MET A 1 -6.96 42.36 -11.96
C MET A 1 -5.72 41.55 -11.67
N GLU A 2 -5.44 41.36 -10.38
CA GLU A 2 -4.20 40.74 -9.90
C GLU A 2 -4.19 39.27 -10.29
N ASN A 3 -3.23 38.90 -11.13
CA ASN A 3 -3.10 37.55 -11.66
C ASN A 3 -2.37 36.72 -10.60
N GLU A 4 -3.13 36.23 -9.62
CA GLU A 4 -2.71 35.28 -8.60
C GLU A 4 -2.24 33.98 -9.28
N SER A 5 -0.98 33.96 -9.72
CA SER A 5 -0.33 32.78 -10.30
C SER A 5 -0.23 31.72 -9.21
N LYS A 6 -1.27 30.88 -9.13
CA LYS A 6 -1.39 29.78 -8.19
C LYS A 6 -0.25 28.79 -8.48
N LYS A 7 0.87 28.94 -7.78
CA LYS A 7 2.01 28.03 -7.91
C LYS A 7 1.54 26.63 -7.54
N ILE A 8 1.31 25.80 -8.55
CA ILE A 8 0.95 24.40 -8.36
C ILE A 8 2.05 23.78 -7.50
N SER A 9 1.70 23.37 -6.29
CA SER A 9 2.66 22.70 -5.42
C SER A 9 3.11 21.40 -6.09
N ILE A 10 4.42 21.17 -6.19
CA ILE A 10 4.99 19.93 -6.73
C ILE A 10 4.40 18.72 -6.00
N LYS A 11 4.10 18.85 -4.70
CA LYS A 11 3.42 17.81 -3.91
C LYS A 11 2.03 17.47 -4.46
N LEU A 12 1.28 18.46 -4.95
CA LEU A 12 -0.03 18.25 -5.57
C LEU A 12 0.12 17.45 -6.87
N ILE A 13 1.09 17.81 -7.71
CA ILE A 13 1.36 17.11 -8.97
C ILE A 13 1.73 15.65 -8.68
N ILE A 14 2.65 15.41 -7.74
CA ILE A 14 3.06 14.06 -7.34
C ILE A 14 1.85 13.26 -6.84
N ASN A 15 1.00 13.83 -5.99
CA ASN A 15 -0.19 13.14 -5.49
C ASN A 15 -1.17 12.79 -6.61
N ILE A 16 -1.40 13.70 -7.56
CA ILE A 16 -2.27 13.44 -8.71
C ILE A 16 -1.70 12.31 -9.56
N VAL A 17 -0.40 12.38 -9.89
CA VAL A 17 0.29 11.34 -10.65
C VAL A 17 0.21 9.98 -9.93
N LEU A 18 0.41 9.95 -8.62
CA LEU A 18 0.33 8.73 -7.82
C LEU A 18 -1.08 8.13 -7.85
N ILE A 19 -2.12 8.95 -7.68
CA ILE A 19 -3.52 8.49 -7.76
C ILE A 19 -3.82 7.91 -9.14
N VAL A 20 -3.41 8.60 -10.21
CA VAL A 20 -3.59 8.13 -11.59
C VAL A 20 -2.87 6.79 -11.81
N LEU A 21 -1.64 6.65 -11.31
CA LEU A 21 -0.90 5.39 -11.38
C LEU A 21 -1.59 4.25 -10.64
N ILE A 22 -2.13 4.51 -9.45
CA ILE A 22 -2.90 3.51 -8.68
C ILE A 22 -4.13 3.06 -9.47
N ILE A 23 -4.87 4.00 -10.07
CA ILE A 23 -6.06 3.67 -10.87
C ILE A 23 -5.67 2.84 -12.10
N LEU A 24 -4.67 3.28 -12.85
CA LEU A 24 -4.16 2.54 -14.02
C LEU A 24 -3.69 1.14 -13.62
N PHE A 25 -2.96 1.04 -12.52
CA PHE A 25 -2.52 -0.22 -11.95
C PHE A 25 -3.72 -1.12 -11.65
N MET A 26 -4.77 -0.64 -10.98
CA MET A 26 -5.97 -1.43 -10.70
C MET A 26 -6.69 -1.87 -11.97
N VAL A 27 -6.82 -0.99 -12.98
CA VAL A 27 -7.51 -1.30 -14.24
C VAL A 27 -6.74 -2.33 -15.07
N PHE A 28 -5.42 -2.19 -15.18
CA PHE A 28 -4.59 -3.10 -15.95
C PHE A 28 -4.30 -4.41 -15.20
N ASN A 29 -4.31 -4.40 -13.87
CA ASN A 29 -4.13 -5.60 -13.03
C ASN A 29 -5.46 -6.23 -12.60
N ARG A 30 -6.50 -6.13 -13.45
CA ARG A 30 -7.74 -6.90 -13.30
C ARG A 30 -7.59 -8.38 -13.64
N GLN A 31 -6.39 -8.80 -14.08
CA GLN A 31 -6.10 -10.21 -14.28
C GLN A 31 -6.34 -10.98 -12.98
N HIS A 32 -7.19 -12.00 -13.07
CA HIS A 32 -7.46 -12.90 -11.96
C HIS A 32 -6.28 -13.85 -11.81
N VAL A 33 -5.77 -13.94 -10.59
CA VAL A 33 -4.72 -14.88 -10.19
C VAL A 33 -5.29 -15.85 -9.17
N THR A 34 -4.92 -17.12 -9.30
CA THR A 34 -5.28 -18.15 -8.32
C THR A 34 -4.28 -18.10 -7.19
N VAL A 35 -4.75 -17.75 -5.99
CA VAL A 35 -3.96 -17.82 -4.77
C VAL A 35 -4.20 -19.19 -4.14
N HIS A 36 -3.12 -19.94 -3.98
CA HIS A 36 -3.15 -21.22 -3.27
C HIS A 36 -2.87 -20.99 -1.79
N PHE A 37 -3.90 -21.21 -0.97
CA PHE A 37 -3.80 -21.20 0.47
C PHE A 37 -3.58 -22.63 0.99
N LEU A 38 -3.25 -22.75 2.27
CA LEU A 38 -2.97 -24.04 2.92
C LEU A 38 -4.15 -25.03 2.84
N PHE A 39 -5.39 -24.53 2.77
CA PHE A 39 -6.61 -25.35 2.79
C PHE A 39 -7.53 -25.12 1.59
N GLY A 40 -7.05 -24.49 0.52
CA GLY A 40 -7.87 -24.22 -0.65
C GLY A 40 -7.26 -23.21 -1.60
N GLN A 41 -7.95 -22.92 -2.69
CA GLN A 41 -7.51 -21.94 -3.68
C GLN A 41 -8.64 -20.97 -4.01
N MET A 42 -8.31 -19.70 -4.21
CA MET A 42 -9.27 -18.66 -4.55
C MET A 42 -8.75 -17.86 -5.74
N SER A 43 -9.64 -17.58 -6.69
CA SER A 43 -9.34 -16.70 -7.82
C SER A 43 -9.72 -15.26 -7.46
N VAL A 44 -8.73 -14.38 -7.40
CA VAL A 44 -8.91 -12.96 -7.06
C VAL A 44 -8.11 -12.07 -8.00
N PRO A 45 -8.53 -10.81 -8.23
CA PRO A 45 -7.74 -9.87 -9.01
C PRO A 45 -6.36 -9.61 -8.39
N LEU A 46 -5.32 -9.58 -9.21
CA LEU A 46 -3.94 -9.40 -8.74
C LEU A 46 -3.74 -8.14 -7.90
N PHE A 47 -4.38 -7.02 -8.27
CA PHE A 47 -4.29 -5.78 -7.50
C PHE A 47 -4.75 -5.95 -6.04
N MET A 48 -5.74 -6.83 -5.81
CA MET A 48 -6.29 -7.08 -4.48
C MET A 48 -5.29 -7.85 -3.61
N VAL A 49 -4.62 -8.83 -4.19
CA VAL A 49 -3.53 -9.59 -3.54
C VAL A 49 -2.41 -8.66 -3.11
N ILE A 50 -2.00 -7.75 -4.00
CA ILE A 50 -0.93 -6.78 -3.74
C ILE A 50 -1.34 -5.80 -2.64
N ALA A 51 -2.57 -5.27 -2.69
CA ALA A 51 -3.08 -4.36 -1.69
C ALA A 51 -3.11 -5.02 -0.29
N ILE A 52 -3.65 -6.23 -0.19
CA ILE A 52 -3.68 -6.99 1.08
C ILE A 52 -2.27 -7.27 1.57
N SER A 53 -1.36 -7.71 0.69
CA SER A 53 0.03 -8.00 1.07
C SER A 53 0.75 -6.76 1.58
N ALA A 54 0.54 -5.61 0.96
CA ALA A 54 1.10 -4.33 1.40
C ALA A 54 0.59 -3.95 2.80
N VAL A 55 -0.72 -4.09 3.04
CA VAL A 55 -1.33 -3.82 4.36
C VAL A 55 -0.77 -4.76 5.41
N LEU A 56 -0.69 -6.07 5.13
CA LEU A 56 -0.13 -7.06 6.05
C LEU A 56 1.34 -6.78 6.36
N GLY A 57 2.15 -6.45 5.33
CA GLY A 57 3.56 -6.08 5.50
C GLY A 57 3.72 -4.82 6.36
N TRP A 58 2.90 -3.81 6.14
CA TRP A 58 2.90 -2.58 6.95
C TRP A 58 2.50 -2.84 8.41
N LEU A 59 1.43 -3.61 8.64
CA LEU A 59 0.98 -4.00 9.98
C LEU A 59 2.05 -4.82 10.70
N ALA A 60 2.65 -5.81 10.03
CA ALA A 60 3.76 -6.59 10.56
C ALA A 60 4.95 -5.69 10.92
N GLY A 61 5.34 -4.79 10.02
CA GLY A 61 6.41 -3.82 10.23
C GLY A 61 6.16 -2.87 11.41
N PHE A 62 4.91 -2.56 11.74
CA PHE A 62 4.56 -1.73 12.90
C PHE A 62 4.48 -2.52 14.21
N ILE A 63 3.91 -3.73 14.17
CA ILE A 63 3.64 -4.55 15.35
C ILE A 63 4.91 -5.25 15.86
N ILE A 64 5.72 -5.83 14.96
CA ILE A 64 6.91 -6.62 15.31
C ILE A 64 7.94 -5.83 16.14
N PRO A 65 8.30 -4.57 15.78
CA PRO A 65 9.24 -3.78 16.57
C PRO A 65 8.72 -3.47 17.98
N LYS A 66 7.41 -3.24 18.13
CA LYS A 66 6.79 -2.93 19.43
C LYS A 66 6.86 -4.13 20.39
N ILE A 67 6.70 -5.35 19.86
CA ILE A 67 6.86 -6.59 20.62
C ILE A 67 8.33 -6.79 21.01
N ARG A 68 9.27 -6.58 20.08
CA ARG A 68 10.71 -6.75 20.32
C ARG A 68 11.28 -5.72 21.30
N SER A 69 10.77 -4.48 21.27
CA SER A 69 11.16 -3.40 22.19
C SER A 69 10.81 -3.72 23.65
N LYS A 70 9.65 -4.33 23.92
CA LYS A 70 9.27 -4.76 25.28
C LYS A 70 10.23 -5.78 25.89
N SER A 71 10.81 -6.66 25.07
CA SER A 71 11.74 -7.69 25.55
C SER A 71 13.11 -7.12 25.96
N LYS A 72 13.51 -5.95 25.46
CA LYS A 72 14.83 -5.35 25.76
C LYS A 72 14.83 -4.52 27.05
N LYS A 73 13.66 -4.14 27.59
CA LYS A 73 13.53 -3.30 28.81
C LYS A 73 13.36 -4.11 30.11
N ARG A 74 13.65 -5.41 30.11
CA ARG A 74 13.52 -6.29 31.30
C ARG A 74 14.87 -6.84 31.80
N ASN A 75 15.98 -6.55 31.10
CA ASN A 75 17.33 -7.01 31.43
C ASN A 75 18.35 -5.85 31.53
N GLY A 76 17.90 -4.62 31.82
CA GLY A 76 18.76 -3.45 32.02
C GLY A 76 18.37 -2.74 33.31
#